data_AF-A0A6J0TZI4-F1
#
_entry.id   AF-A0A6J0TZI4-F1
#
_cell.length_a   1.000
_cell.length_b   1.000
_cell.length_c   1.000
_cell.angle_alpha   90.00
_cell.angle_beta   90.00
_cell.angle_gamma   90.00
#
_symmetry.space_group_name_H-M   'P 1'
#
loop_
_entity.id
_entity.type
_entity.pdbx_description
1 polymer ?
#
loop_
_entity_poly.entity_id
_entity_poly.type
_entity_poly.pdbx_seq_one_letter_code
_entity_poly.pdbx_strand_id
1 'polypeptide(L)'
;MESFLGGCGAALQEHLRTNQKVHVVLGNEACDLDSMVSALALACFFAKTSWEAKAAFIPVLNIPRLDFPLRTESTFLLKEQQIPESSLVFRDEIDLHALHQAGLLSLTLVDHHVLPSRDRALEEAVTEVIDHRPLELQRGPSCPVTAELVGSCATLVTERILQHPTQVLDRQTAALLHGTIVLDCVNMAPEAGKVTPKDTHYVSLLESKFPDLPSRSTIFEALQKAKFDVSGLTTDQMLRKDLKTLSGKEATIAISAIYVSLQAFLSRPGLEQELHTFCRRRGFAALLAMTISFKERNVPFRQLAVYSPHAELQAAVSQALERSSDPSLDLSPRESPSPAIRAYDQGNAVASRKKVLPVIQAFLSVWDRGGLAGTDMQPEATDRDRKMRADPSGAAGRDPELGRDPKDPAKSHHLGDDLVDDDAPLPPTPMNSLVDECPLDRGLPKLSAEAVFERFNRIAVVRSSTEESPEKK
;
A
#
# COMPACT_ATOMS: atom_id res chain seq x y z
N MET A 1 -27.95 -3.04 6.69
CA MET A 1 -26.59 -3.11 7.27
C MET A 1 -26.54 -2.43 8.62
N GLU A 2 -26.94 -1.16 8.72
CA GLU A 2 -26.83 -0.33 9.93
C GLU A 2 -27.45 -0.98 11.18
N SER A 3 -28.71 -1.44 11.09
CA SER A 3 -29.39 -2.10 12.23
C SER A 3 -28.68 -3.36 12.72
N PHE A 4 -28.01 -4.09 11.83
CA PHE A 4 -27.22 -5.27 12.21
C PHE A 4 -25.98 -4.84 13.00
N LEU A 5 -25.20 -3.89 12.45
CA LEU A 5 -24.00 -3.38 13.11
C LEU A 5 -24.32 -2.72 14.46
N GLY A 6 -25.40 -1.94 14.53
CA GLY A 6 -25.87 -1.34 15.78
C GLY A 6 -26.21 -2.37 16.88
N GLY A 7 -26.54 -3.61 16.50
CA GLY A 7 -26.78 -4.72 17.41
C GLY A 7 -25.53 -5.54 17.76
N CYS A 8 -24.45 -5.46 16.98
CA CYS A 8 -23.26 -6.31 17.13
C CYS A 8 -22.60 -6.16 18.51
N GLY A 9 -22.44 -4.93 19.00
CA GLY A 9 -21.84 -4.68 20.32
C GLY A 9 -22.63 -5.34 21.45
N ALA A 10 -23.95 -5.16 21.46
CA ALA A 10 -24.83 -5.77 22.46
C ALA A 10 -24.85 -7.30 22.35
N ALA A 11 -24.90 -7.84 21.13
CA ALA A 11 -24.86 -9.27 20.87
C ALA A 11 -23.54 -9.89 21.36
N LEU A 12 -22.41 -9.24 21.09
CA LEU A 12 -21.10 -9.66 21.56
C LEU A 12 -21.06 -9.70 23.09
N GLN A 13 -21.46 -8.61 23.76
CA GLN A 13 -21.45 -8.56 25.23
C GLN A 13 -22.35 -9.62 25.86
N GLU A 14 -23.53 -9.86 25.29
CA GLU A 14 -24.42 -10.91 25.78
C GLU A 14 -23.81 -12.31 25.61
N HIS A 15 -23.23 -12.62 24.43
CA HIS A 15 -22.60 -13.93 24.20
C HIS A 15 -21.39 -14.15 25.10
N LEU A 16 -20.59 -13.11 25.36
CA LEU A 16 -19.51 -13.14 26.34
C LEU A 16 -20.05 -13.42 27.75
N ARG A 17 -21.14 -12.77 28.15
CA ARG A 17 -21.76 -12.95 29.47
C ARG A 17 -22.36 -14.35 29.65
N THR A 18 -22.90 -14.95 28.59
CA THR A 18 -23.58 -16.25 28.62
C THR A 18 -22.69 -17.43 28.18
N ASN A 19 -21.40 -17.21 27.92
CA ASN A 19 -20.48 -18.21 27.37
C ASN A 19 -21.03 -18.92 26.12
N GLN A 20 -21.56 -18.13 25.19
CA GLN A 20 -22.04 -18.62 23.90
C GLN A 20 -21.01 -18.36 22.79
N LYS A 21 -21.14 -19.10 21.69
CA LYS A 21 -20.19 -19.01 20.57
C LYS A 21 -20.25 -17.65 19.90
N VAL A 22 -19.07 -17.16 19.50
CA VAL A 22 -18.91 -15.97 18.68
C VAL A 22 -18.22 -16.37 17.39
N HIS A 23 -18.84 -16.04 16.27
CA HIS A 23 -18.25 -16.19 14.95
C HIS A 23 -17.77 -14.82 14.48
N VAL A 24 -16.46 -14.67 14.34
CA VAL A 24 -15.84 -13.43 13.91
C VAL A 24 -15.50 -13.51 12.43
N VAL A 25 -15.91 -12.51 11.66
CA VAL A 25 -15.41 -12.30 10.30
C VAL A 25 -14.32 -11.24 10.37
N LEU A 26 -13.09 -11.62 10.01
CA LEU A 26 -11.89 -10.82 10.20
C LEU A 26 -11.27 -10.47 8.84
N GLY A 27 -11.06 -9.18 8.61
CA GLY A 27 -10.27 -8.68 7.48
C GLY A 27 -8.75 -8.67 7.77
N ASN A 28 -7.95 -8.27 6.79
CA ASN A 28 -6.51 -8.15 6.98
C ASN A 28 -6.13 -6.97 7.90
N GLU A 29 -4.88 -6.92 8.37
CA GLU A 29 -4.42 -5.87 9.30
C GLU A 29 -4.17 -4.50 8.66
N ALA A 30 -4.13 -4.41 7.33
CA ALA A 30 -4.18 -3.11 6.66
C ALA A 30 -5.54 -2.44 6.89
N CYS A 31 -6.60 -3.25 7.03
CA CYS A 31 -7.99 -2.81 7.19
C CYS A 31 -8.33 -1.73 6.15
N ASP A 32 -7.96 -2.00 4.90
CA ASP A 32 -8.37 -1.21 3.74
C ASP A 32 -9.88 -1.34 3.51
N LEU A 33 -10.38 -0.63 2.50
CA LEU A 33 -11.80 -0.62 2.19
C LEU A 33 -12.32 -2.04 1.91
N ASP A 34 -11.54 -2.85 1.19
CA ASP A 34 -11.91 -4.21 0.81
C ASP A 34 -12.06 -5.13 2.03
N SER A 35 -11.03 -5.19 2.87
CA SER A 35 -11.08 -5.94 4.13
C SER A 35 -12.24 -5.54 5.02
N MET A 36 -12.48 -4.23 5.18
CA MET A 36 -13.59 -3.74 6.00
C MET A 36 -14.94 -4.16 5.40
N VAL A 37 -15.19 -3.84 4.14
CA VAL A 37 -16.50 -4.09 3.51
C VAL A 37 -16.78 -5.58 3.38
N SER A 38 -15.78 -6.37 3.00
CA SER A 38 -15.89 -7.83 2.92
C SER A 38 -16.28 -8.43 4.27
N ALA A 39 -15.68 -7.95 5.38
CA ALA A 39 -16.02 -8.44 6.71
C ALA A 39 -17.44 -8.04 7.13
N LEU A 40 -17.82 -6.77 6.95
CA LEU A 40 -19.15 -6.26 7.29
C LEU A 40 -20.25 -6.97 6.49
N ALA A 41 -20.07 -7.08 5.18
CA ALA A 41 -21.05 -7.69 4.28
C ALA A 41 -21.26 -9.18 4.59
N LEU A 42 -20.17 -9.93 4.78
CA LEU A 42 -20.26 -11.36 5.03
C LEU A 42 -20.83 -11.66 6.43
N ALA A 43 -20.44 -10.92 7.47
CA ALA A 43 -21.02 -11.10 8.81
C ALA A 43 -22.52 -10.77 8.84
N CYS A 44 -22.94 -9.70 8.15
CA CYS A 44 -24.34 -9.33 7.99
C CYS A 44 -25.12 -10.43 7.27
N PHE A 45 -24.54 -11.02 6.23
CA PHE A 45 -25.11 -12.14 5.50
C PHE A 45 -25.26 -13.39 6.39
N PHE A 46 -24.24 -13.77 7.15
CA PHE A 46 -24.32 -14.91 8.08
C PHE A 46 -25.40 -14.71 9.14
N ALA A 47 -25.48 -13.52 9.75
CA ALA A 47 -26.51 -13.21 10.74
C ALA A 47 -27.94 -13.39 10.20
N LYS A 48 -28.17 -13.11 8.91
CA LYS A 48 -29.48 -13.24 8.28
C LYS A 48 -29.80 -14.63 7.74
N THR A 49 -28.80 -15.49 7.57
CA THR A 49 -28.96 -16.80 6.91
C THR A 49 -28.68 -17.99 7.82
N SER A 50 -27.95 -17.79 8.91
CA SER A 50 -27.48 -18.84 9.82
C SER A 50 -28.17 -18.78 11.18
N TRP A 51 -29.50 -18.62 11.19
CA TRP A 51 -30.29 -18.47 12.42
C TRP A 51 -30.18 -19.69 13.37
N GLU A 52 -29.84 -20.87 12.84
CA GLU A 52 -29.66 -22.09 13.62
C GLU A 52 -28.34 -22.14 14.40
N ALA A 53 -27.34 -21.34 14.02
CA ALA A 53 -25.97 -21.45 14.50
C ALA A 53 -25.78 -21.07 15.99
N LYS A 54 -26.79 -20.47 16.64
CA LYS A 54 -26.77 -19.99 18.04
C LYS A 54 -25.45 -19.26 18.39
N ALA A 55 -24.97 -18.46 17.46
CA ALA A 55 -23.73 -17.70 17.59
C ALA A 55 -23.97 -16.24 17.22
N ALA A 56 -23.22 -15.33 17.83
CA ALA A 56 -23.13 -13.96 17.38
C ALA A 56 -22.16 -13.87 16.19
N PHE A 57 -22.62 -13.32 15.07
CA PHE A 57 -21.78 -13.03 13.91
C PHE A 57 -21.28 -11.59 14.01
N ILE A 58 -19.98 -11.43 14.26
CA ILE A 58 -19.37 -10.12 14.56
C ILE A 58 -18.32 -9.81 13.49
N PRO A 59 -18.50 -8.77 12.66
CA PRO A 59 -17.41 -8.27 11.84
C PRO A 59 -16.43 -7.51 12.73
N VAL A 60 -15.14 -7.84 12.64
CA VAL A 60 -14.08 -7.18 13.39
C VAL A 60 -13.14 -6.49 12.42
N LEU A 61 -12.97 -5.18 12.61
CA LEU A 61 -11.95 -4.41 11.89
C LEU A 61 -10.60 -4.65 12.56
N ASN A 62 -9.65 -5.23 11.82
CA ASN A 62 -8.40 -5.76 12.36
C ASN A 62 -7.32 -4.67 12.62
N ILE A 63 -7.75 -3.57 13.23
CA ILE A 63 -6.93 -2.44 13.69
C ILE A 63 -7.50 -1.92 15.01
N PRO A 64 -6.71 -1.15 15.79
CA PRO A 64 -7.25 -0.41 16.93
C PRO A 64 -8.26 0.65 16.48
N ARG A 65 -9.29 0.93 17.29
CA ARG A 65 -10.28 1.98 16.98
C ARG A 65 -9.63 3.33 16.66
N LEU A 66 -8.55 3.69 17.38
CA LEU A 66 -7.83 4.95 17.22
C LEU A 66 -7.23 5.15 15.81
N ASP A 67 -7.08 4.06 15.06
CA ASP A 67 -6.45 4.05 13.74
C ASP A 67 -7.49 4.10 12.61
N PHE A 68 -8.77 3.88 12.91
CA PHE A 68 -9.84 3.91 11.91
C PHE A 68 -9.95 5.24 11.15
N PRO A 69 -9.79 6.42 11.78
CA PRO A 69 -9.80 7.69 11.05
C PRO A 69 -8.75 7.78 9.93
N LEU A 70 -7.70 6.95 9.97
CA LEU A 70 -6.66 6.92 8.92
C LEU A 70 -7.15 6.28 7.61
N ARG A 71 -8.27 5.55 7.66
CA ARG A 71 -8.96 4.91 6.51
C ARG A 71 -10.03 5.85 6.00
N THR A 72 -9.57 6.92 5.37
CA THR A 72 -10.40 8.07 4.99
C THR A 72 -11.45 7.69 3.94
N GLU A 73 -11.14 6.77 3.03
CA GLU A 73 -12.09 6.15 2.11
C GLU A 73 -13.17 5.32 2.82
N SER A 74 -12.79 4.57 3.86
CA SER A 74 -13.71 3.75 4.66
C SER A 74 -14.66 4.61 5.48
N THR A 75 -14.12 5.60 6.20
CA THR A 75 -14.91 6.57 6.98
C THR A 75 -15.88 7.36 6.08
N PHE A 76 -15.43 7.78 4.90
CA PHE A 76 -16.26 8.44 3.90
C PHE A 76 -17.41 7.54 3.46
N LEU A 77 -17.14 6.31 3.04
CA LEU A 77 -18.18 5.42 2.52
C LEU A 77 -19.22 5.07 3.59
N LEU A 78 -18.79 4.80 4.83
CA LEU A 78 -19.71 4.55 5.94
C LEU A 78 -20.61 5.76 6.22
N LYS A 79 -20.05 6.97 6.20
CA LYS A 79 -20.82 8.21 6.38
C LYS A 79 -21.85 8.40 5.28
N GLU A 80 -21.49 8.16 4.02
CA GLU A 80 -22.43 8.21 2.88
C GLU A 80 -23.56 7.17 3.03
N GLN A 81 -23.27 6.01 3.61
CA GLN A 81 -24.27 4.98 3.91
C GLN A 81 -24.97 5.15 5.27
N GLN A 82 -24.72 6.25 5.97
CA GLN A 82 -25.28 6.57 7.29
C GLN A 82 -25.01 5.50 8.35
N ILE A 83 -23.84 4.86 8.30
CA ILE A 83 -23.41 3.86 9.28
C ILE A 83 -22.53 4.54 10.33
N PRO A 84 -22.96 4.62 11.61
CA PRO A 84 -22.16 5.24 12.66
C PRO A 84 -20.90 4.43 12.97
N GLU A 85 -19.74 5.08 13.10
CA GLU A 85 -18.49 4.41 13.50
C GLU A 85 -18.58 3.73 14.88
N SER A 86 -19.47 4.22 15.74
CA SER A 86 -19.75 3.62 17.06
C SER A 86 -20.43 2.25 16.97
N SER A 87 -20.95 1.86 15.81
CA SER A 87 -21.55 0.54 15.57
C SER A 87 -20.54 -0.54 15.16
N LEU A 88 -19.30 -0.14 14.86
CA LEU A 88 -18.23 -1.06 14.45
C LEU A 88 -17.53 -1.65 15.68
N VAL A 89 -17.00 -2.86 15.53
CA VAL A 89 -16.16 -3.54 16.53
C VAL A 89 -14.72 -3.61 16.02
N PHE A 90 -13.77 -3.18 16.85
CA PHE A 90 -12.35 -3.11 16.52
C PHE A 90 -11.54 -4.20 17.23
N ARG A 91 -10.33 -4.45 16.73
CA ARG A 91 -9.44 -5.51 17.26
C ARG A 91 -9.11 -5.33 18.74
N ASP A 92 -9.03 -4.10 19.22
CA ASP A 92 -8.75 -3.73 20.62
C ASP A 92 -9.98 -3.79 21.54
N GLU A 93 -11.16 -4.13 21.01
CA GLU A 93 -12.43 -4.22 21.76
C GLU A 93 -12.90 -5.66 21.98
N ILE A 94 -12.19 -6.63 21.42
CA ILE A 94 -12.50 -8.05 21.52
C ILE A 94 -11.23 -8.89 21.71
N ASP A 95 -11.22 -9.70 22.78
CA ASP A 95 -10.14 -10.62 23.05
C ASP A 95 -10.36 -11.96 22.34
N LEU A 96 -9.90 -12.04 21.08
CA LEU A 96 -10.00 -13.26 20.27
C LEU A 96 -9.24 -14.44 20.91
N HIS A 97 -8.11 -14.19 21.59
CA HIS A 97 -7.33 -15.26 22.20
C HIS A 97 -8.05 -15.85 23.40
N ALA A 98 -8.66 -15.03 24.25
CA ALA A 98 -9.48 -15.51 25.36
C ALA A 98 -10.70 -16.30 24.87
N LEU A 99 -11.39 -15.82 23.82
CA LEU A 99 -12.51 -16.54 23.19
C LEU A 99 -12.08 -17.90 22.63
N HIS A 100 -10.91 -17.96 21.99
CA HIS A 100 -10.35 -19.20 21.46
C HIS A 100 -9.99 -20.18 22.59
N GLN A 101 -9.31 -19.72 23.63
CA GLN A 101 -8.97 -20.54 24.81
C GLN A 101 -10.22 -21.10 25.51
N ALA A 102 -11.33 -20.36 25.50
CA ALA A 102 -12.62 -20.80 26.02
C ALA A 102 -13.38 -21.78 25.09
N GLY A 103 -12.87 -22.04 23.88
CA GLY A 103 -13.57 -22.86 22.87
C GLY A 103 -14.82 -22.20 22.30
N LEU A 104 -14.93 -20.88 22.41
CA LEU A 104 -16.10 -20.09 22.00
C LEU A 104 -15.91 -19.38 20.65
N LEU A 105 -14.68 -19.32 20.13
CA LEU A 105 -14.35 -18.64 18.88
C LEU A 105 -14.51 -19.54 17.66
N SER A 106 -15.08 -18.98 16.59
CA SER A 106 -14.85 -19.41 15.21
C SER A 106 -14.50 -18.19 14.34
N LEU A 107 -13.69 -18.39 13.31
CA LEU A 107 -13.17 -17.33 12.45
C LEU A 107 -13.44 -17.60 10.98
N THR A 108 -13.93 -16.60 10.26
CA THR A 108 -13.85 -16.54 8.80
C THR A 108 -12.89 -15.42 8.43
N LEU A 109 -11.87 -15.75 7.63
CA LEU A 109 -10.92 -14.75 7.13
C LEU A 109 -11.39 -14.25 5.78
N VAL A 110 -11.41 -12.93 5.62
CA VAL A 110 -11.71 -12.27 4.35
C VAL A 110 -10.54 -11.37 3.95
N ASP A 111 -10.27 -11.30 2.66
CA ASP A 111 -9.18 -10.51 2.09
C ASP A 111 -7.80 -10.86 2.73
N HIS A 112 -7.72 -12.07 3.31
CA HIS A 112 -6.51 -12.77 3.73
C HIS A 112 -6.71 -14.23 4.07
N HIS A 113 -5.62 -14.99 3.92
CA HIS A 113 -5.57 -16.42 4.19
C HIS A 113 -4.49 -16.83 5.21
N VAL A 114 -3.64 -15.88 5.63
CA VAL A 114 -2.56 -16.09 6.61
C VAL A 114 -2.73 -15.12 7.77
N LEU A 115 -2.88 -15.66 8.98
CA LEU A 115 -2.88 -14.85 10.20
C LEU A 115 -1.45 -14.37 10.52
N PRO A 116 -1.29 -13.14 11.05
CA PRO A 116 0.01 -12.66 11.49
C PRO A 116 0.55 -13.50 12.65
N SER A 117 1.87 -13.45 12.89
CA SER A 117 2.55 -14.25 13.92
C SER A 117 1.91 -14.16 15.32
N ARG A 118 1.39 -12.98 15.69
CA ARG A 118 0.68 -12.74 16.97
C ARG A 118 -0.61 -13.55 17.12
N ASP A 119 -1.24 -13.88 16.01
CA ASP A 119 -2.53 -14.56 15.92
C ASP A 119 -2.39 -16.02 15.48
N ARG A 120 -1.15 -16.54 15.39
CA ARG A 120 -0.89 -17.94 14.98
C ARG A 120 -1.67 -18.97 15.79
N ALA A 121 -1.91 -18.72 17.08
CA ALA A 121 -2.69 -19.61 17.93
C ALA A 121 -4.16 -19.72 17.50
N LEU A 122 -4.70 -18.71 16.80
CA LEU A 122 -6.10 -18.69 16.36
C LEU A 122 -6.34 -19.49 15.08
N GLU A 123 -5.30 -20.04 14.47
CA GLU A 123 -5.39 -20.78 13.19
C GLU A 123 -6.39 -21.95 13.27
N GLU A 124 -6.46 -22.63 14.42
CA GLU A 124 -7.40 -23.73 14.67
C GLU A 124 -8.87 -23.27 14.74
N ALA A 125 -9.12 -21.99 15.02
CA ALA A 125 -10.46 -21.43 15.04
C ALA A 125 -10.95 -21.02 13.64
N VAL A 126 -10.10 -21.04 12.61
CA VAL A 126 -10.47 -20.63 11.26
C VAL A 126 -11.30 -21.72 10.57
N THR A 127 -12.53 -21.36 10.22
CA THR A 127 -13.52 -22.23 9.62
C THR A 127 -13.77 -21.97 8.14
N GLU A 128 -13.42 -20.80 7.62
CA GLU A 128 -13.57 -20.44 6.20
C GLU A 128 -12.58 -19.34 5.82
N VAL A 129 -12.14 -19.33 4.56
CA VAL A 129 -11.28 -18.29 4.00
C VAL A 129 -11.82 -17.85 2.64
N ILE A 130 -11.95 -16.54 2.45
CA ILE A 130 -12.25 -15.91 1.15
C ILE A 130 -11.16 -14.87 0.89
N ASP A 131 -10.30 -15.09 -0.10
CA ASP A 131 -9.20 -14.19 -0.44
C ASP A 131 -9.09 -14.08 -1.96
N HIS A 132 -8.55 -12.97 -2.45
CA HIS A 132 -8.34 -12.75 -3.88
C HIS A 132 -6.87 -12.81 -4.32
N ARG A 133 -5.98 -13.19 -3.39
CA ARG A 133 -4.54 -13.31 -3.61
C ARG A 133 -4.10 -14.75 -3.89
N PRO A 134 -2.91 -14.94 -4.51
CA PRO A 134 -2.32 -16.26 -4.65
C PRO A 134 -2.17 -16.93 -3.29
N LEU A 135 -2.63 -18.18 -3.17
CA LEU A 135 -2.49 -18.95 -1.94
C LEU A 135 -1.02 -19.32 -1.71
N GLU A 136 -0.50 -18.97 -0.53
CA GLU A 136 0.84 -19.34 -0.07
C GLU A 136 0.83 -20.73 0.59
N LEU A 137 -0.31 -21.14 1.13
CA LEU A 137 -0.48 -22.35 1.95
C LEU A 137 -1.76 -23.09 1.58
N GLN A 138 -1.70 -24.42 1.54
CA GLN A 138 -2.89 -25.26 1.45
C GLN A 138 -3.45 -25.50 2.86
N ARG A 139 -4.73 -25.17 3.07
CA ARG A 139 -5.45 -25.46 4.32
C ARG A 139 -6.07 -26.87 4.26
N GLY A 140 -6.28 -27.47 5.43
CA GLY A 140 -6.89 -28.79 5.55
C GLY A 140 -8.37 -28.82 5.09
N PRO A 141 -8.95 -30.00 4.88
CA PRO A 141 -10.30 -30.16 4.29
C PRO A 141 -11.43 -29.59 5.17
N SER A 142 -11.17 -29.31 6.44
CA SER A 142 -12.14 -28.73 7.39
C SER A 142 -12.35 -27.23 7.24
N CYS A 143 -11.53 -26.54 6.44
CA CYS A 143 -11.62 -25.11 6.20
C CYS A 143 -11.80 -24.86 4.70
N PRO A 144 -13.03 -24.62 4.21
CA PRO A 144 -13.27 -24.19 2.84
C PRO A 144 -12.45 -22.93 2.53
N VAL A 145 -11.78 -22.95 1.38
CA VAL A 145 -10.98 -21.82 0.89
C VAL A 145 -11.50 -21.44 -0.49
N THR A 146 -11.99 -20.21 -0.61
CA THR A 146 -12.29 -19.56 -1.89
C THR A 146 -11.15 -18.60 -2.18
N ALA A 147 -10.29 -18.96 -3.14
CA ALA A 147 -9.19 -18.11 -3.56
C ALA A 147 -9.14 -18.00 -5.08
N GLU A 148 -9.43 -16.80 -5.58
CA GLU A 148 -9.46 -16.51 -7.01
C GLU A 148 -8.81 -15.15 -7.29
N LEU A 149 -8.00 -15.07 -8.35
CA LEU A 149 -7.37 -13.81 -8.74
C LEU A 149 -8.39 -12.89 -9.40
N VAL A 150 -9.07 -12.09 -8.56
CA VAL A 150 -10.00 -11.03 -8.96
C VAL A 150 -9.52 -9.67 -8.44
N GLY A 151 -10.11 -8.58 -8.92
CA GLY A 151 -9.69 -7.23 -8.54
C GLY A 151 -9.99 -6.89 -7.09
N SER A 152 -11.00 -7.51 -6.47
CA SER A 152 -11.42 -7.25 -5.09
C SER A 152 -11.96 -8.52 -4.41
N CYS A 153 -11.63 -8.72 -3.13
CA CYS A 153 -12.26 -9.74 -2.29
C CYS A 153 -13.78 -9.52 -2.16
N ALA A 154 -14.23 -8.26 -2.14
CA ALA A 154 -15.64 -7.91 -2.14
C ALA A 154 -16.41 -8.49 -3.35
N THR A 155 -15.74 -8.77 -4.47
CA THR A 155 -16.32 -9.49 -5.61
C THR A 155 -16.70 -10.93 -5.21
N LEU A 156 -15.80 -11.63 -4.52
CA LEU A 156 -16.03 -13.01 -4.05
C LEU A 156 -17.07 -13.05 -2.93
N VAL A 157 -17.10 -12.04 -2.05
CA VAL A 157 -18.16 -11.91 -1.05
C VAL A 157 -19.52 -11.64 -1.72
N THR A 158 -19.56 -10.80 -2.75
CA THR A 158 -20.78 -10.54 -3.52
C THR A 158 -21.29 -11.81 -4.19
N GLU A 159 -20.39 -12.58 -4.81
CA GLU A 159 -20.68 -13.90 -5.36
C GLU A 159 -21.29 -14.83 -4.31
N ARG A 160 -20.63 -14.96 -3.15
CA ARG A 160 -21.07 -15.81 -2.05
C ARG A 160 -22.47 -15.49 -1.56
N ILE A 161 -22.84 -14.21 -1.53
CA ILE A 161 -24.17 -13.73 -1.12
C ILE A 161 -25.21 -14.00 -2.20
N LEU A 162 -24.90 -13.70 -3.47
CA LEU A 162 -25.86 -13.80 -4.58
C LEU A 162 -26.09 -15.23 -5.07
N GLN A 163 -25.14 -16.14 -4.87
CA GLN A 163 -25.31 -17.57 -5.15
C GLN A 163 -26.10 -18.31 -4.07
N HIS A 164 -26.24 -17.72 -2.87
CA HIS A 164 -27.03 -18.34 -1.81
C HIS A 164 -28.53 -18.28 -2.15
N PRO A 165 -29.33 -19.35 -1.93
CA PRO A 165 -30.73 -19.40 -2.33
C PRO A 165 -31.61 -18.25 -1.80
N THR A 166 -31.28 -17.72 -0.62
CA THR A 166 -32.03 -16.62 0.01
C THR A 166 -31.65 -15.24 -0.54
N GLN A 167 -30.49 -15.10 -1.20
CA GLN A 167 -29.96 -13.85 -1.78
C GLN A 167 -30.16 -12.61 -0.88
N VAL A 168 -29.92 -12.75 0.43
CA VAL A 168 -30.22 -11.66 1.37
C VAL A 168 -29.17 -10.56 1.26
N LEU A 169 -29.48 -9.55 0.45
CA LEU A 169 -28.65 -8.38 0.22
C LEU A 169 -29.53 -7.13 0.32
N ASP A 170 -29.19 -6.22 1.25
CA ASP A 170 -29.87 -4.92 1.36
C ASP A 170 -29.10 -3.83 0.63
N ARG A 171 -29.79 -2.72 0.36
CA ARG A 171 -29.26 -1.59 -0.43
C ARG A 171 -27.97 -1.00 0.16
N GLN A 172 -27.86 -0.88 1.49
CA GLN A 172 -26.63 -0.41 2.13
C GLN A 172 -25.47 -1.37 1.89
N THR A 173 -25.70 -2.68 2.06
CA THR A 173 -24.68 -3.70 1.81
C THR A 173 -24.25 -3.72 0.34
N ALA A 174 -25.21 -3.59 -0.59
CA ALA A 174 -24.94 -3.49 -2.02
C ALA A 174 -24.10 -2.24 -2.36
N ALA A 175 -24.40 -1.09 -1.75
CA ALA A 175 -23.64 0.14 -1.95
C ALA A 175 -22.20 0.04 -1.43
N LEU A 176 -22.00 -0.61 -0.27
CA LEU A 176 -20.67 -0.88 0.27
C LEU A 176 -19.85 -1.76 -0.69
N LEU A 177 -20.42 -2.90 -1.10
CA LEU A 177 -19.78 -3.84 -2.04
C LEU A 177 -19.49 -3.17 -3.39
N HIS A 178 -20.46 -2.45 -3.95
CA HIS A 178 -20.32 -1.74 -5.24
C HIS A 178 -19.19 -0.72 -5.20
N GLY A 179 -19.19 0.19 -4.21
CA GLY A 179 -18.14 1.21 -4.10
C GLY A 179 -16.75 0.61 -3.93
N THR A 180 -16.64 -0.48 -3.19
CA THR A 180 -15.37 -1.20 -2.93
C THR A 180 -14.82 -1.83 -4.20
N ILE A 181 -15.62 -2.66 -4.88
CA ILE A 181 -15.19 -3.32 -6.12
C ILE A 181 -14.85 -2.27 -7.18
N VAL A 182 -15.64 -1.20 -7.29
CA VAL A 182 -15.36 -0.09 -8.21
C VAL A 182 -14.04 0.61 -7.91
N LEU A 183 -13.71 0.82 -6.63
CA LEU A 183 -12.44 1.45 -6.24
C LEU A 183 -11.23 0.55 -6.56
N ASP A 184 -11.28 -0.73 -6.17
CA ASP A 184 -10.14 -1.64 -6.32
C ASP A 184 -9.88 -2.03 -7.76
N CYS A 185 -10.95 -2.15 -8.56
CA CYS A 185 -10.89 -2.37 -9.99
C CYS A 185 -10.71 -1.08 -10.82
N VAL A 186 -10.41 0.06 -10.18
CA VAL A 186 -10.08 1.33 -10.85
C VAL A 186 -11.16 1.74 -11.87
N ASN A 187 -12.41 1.84 -11.41
CA ASN A 187 -13.57 2.14 -12.25
C ASN A 187 -13.81 1.12 -13.40
N MET A 188 -13.41 -0.14 -13.19
CA MET A 188 -13.42 -1.20 -14.21
C MET A 188 -12.53 -0.92 -15.42
N ALA A 189 -11.48 -0.10 -15.29
CA ALA A 189 -10.55 0.24 -16.37
C ALA A 189 -9.60 -0.94 -16.68
N PRO A 190 -9.71 -1.61 -17.85
CA PRO A 190 -8.84 -2.74 -18.18
C PRO A 190 -7.37 -2.36 -18.28
N GLU A 191 -7.07 -1.14 -18.73
CA GLU A 191 -5.72 -0.58 -18.82
C GLU A 191 -5.00 -0.48 -17.47
N ALA A 192 -5.73 -0.47 -16.35
CA ALA A 192 -5.15 -0.50 -15.01
C ALA A 192 -4.66 -1.89 -14.59
N GLY A 193 -5.00 -2.94 -15.36
CA GLY A 193 -4.52 -4.32 -15.14
C GLY A 193 -5.06 -5.02 -13.88
N LYS A 194 -6.08 -4.45 -13.22
CA LYS A 194 -6.65 -4.99 -11.96
C LYS A 194 -8.01 -5.66 -12.12
N VAL A 195 -8.84 -5.19 -13.05
CA VAL A 195 -10.22 -5.66 -13.22
C VAL A 195 -10.25 -7.01 -13.93
N THR A 196 -11.17 -7.89 -13.51
CA THR A 196 -11.48 -9.15 -14.18
C THR A 196 -12.92 -9.19 -14.71
N PRO A 197 -13.25 -10.13 -15.61
CA PRO A 197 -14.63 -10.34 -16.04
C PRO A 197 -15.59 -10.64 -14.88
N LYS A 198 -15.12 -11.32 -13.82
CA LYS A 198 -15.93 -11.64 -12.64
C LYS A 198 -16.29 -10.37 -11.84
N ASP A 199 -15.34 -9.45 -11.67
CA ASP A 199 -15.60 -8.14 -11.03
C ASP A 199 -16.67 -7.36 -11.81
N THR A 200 -16.51 -7.27 -13.14
CA THR A 200 -17.45 -6.57 -14.00
C THR A 200 -18.85 -7.19 -13.94
N HIS A 201 -18.91 -8.53 -13.90
CA HIS A 201 -20.17 -9.26 -13.81
C HIS A 201 -20.92 -8.95 -12.50
N TYR A 202 -20.25 -9.06 -11.35
CA TYR A 202 -20.90 -8.86 -10.05
C TYR A 202 -21.24 -7.39 -9.78
N VAL A 203 -20.42 -6.44 -10.24
CA VAL A 203 -20.78 -5.01 -10.20
C VAL A 203 -22.05 -4.74 -11.02
N SER A 204 -22.14 -5.31 -12.22
CA SER A 204 -23.34 -5.14 -13.07
C SER A 204 -24.58 -5.80 -12.45
N LEU A 205 -24.43 -6.92 -11.73
CA LEU A 205 -25.53 -7.54 -10.99
C LEU A 205 -26.00 -6.68 -9.81
N LEU A 206 -25.08 -6.04 -9.08
CA LEU A 206 -25.42 -5.09 -8.02
C LEU A 206 -26.21 -3.91 -8.58
N GLU A 207 -25.73 -3.31 -9.67
CA GLU A 207 -26.39 -2.19 -10.36
C GLU A 207 -27.78 -2.57 -10.89
N SER A 208 -27.92 -3.78 -11.44
CA SER A 208 -29.21 -4.27 -11.93
C SER A 208 -30.22 -4.50 -10.81
N LYS A 209 -29.79 -4.96 -9.64
CA LYS A 209 -30.66 -5.19 -8.47
C LYS A 209 -30.97 -3.91 -7.71
N PHE A 210 -30.06 -2.93 -7.74
CA PHE A 210 -30.16 -1.66 -7.02
C PHE A 210 -29.87 -0.48 -7.98
N PRO A 211 -30.86 -0.10 -8.82
CA PRO A 211 -30.67 0.90 -9.87
C PRO A 211 -30.47 2.33 -9.34
N ASP A 212 -30.66 2.56 -8.04
CA ASP A 212 -30.42 3.82 -7.36
C ASP A 212 -28.99 3.93 -6.78
N LEU A 213 -28.13 2.94 -7.01
CA LEU A 213 -26.71 3.05 -6.73
C LEU A 213 -26.06 4.17 -7.58
N PRO A 214 -25.05 4.88 -7.05
CA PRO A 214 -24.33 5.89 -7.82
C PRO A 214 -23.65 5.24 -9.04
N SER A 215 -23.43 6.05 -10.09
CA SER A 215 -22.65 5.60 -11.24
C SER A 215 -21.22 5.23 -10.81
N ARG A 216 -20.59 4.28 -11.52
CA ARG A 216 -19.22 3.81 -11.23
C ARG A 216 -18.23 4.98 -11.15
N SER A 217 -18.25 5.88 -12.12
CA SER A 217 -17.38 7.06 -12.13
C SER A 217 -17.63 7.99 -10.93
N THR A 218 -18.90 8.23 -10.58
CA THR A 218 -19.25 9.09 -9.43
C THR A 218 -18.70 8.52 -8.13
N ILE A 219 -18.92 7.23 -7.85
CA ILE A 219 -18.44 6.62 -6.60
C ILE A 219 -16.93 6.44 -6.61
N PHE A 220 -16.33 6.11 -7.76
CA PHE A 220 -14.89 6.00 -7.92
C PHE A 220 -14.19 7.32 -7.61
N GLU A 221 -14.61 8.43 -8.24
CA GLU A 221 -14.01 9.74 -8.02
C GLU A 221 -14.17 10.21 -6.57
N ALA A 222 -15.34 9.97 -5.97
CA ALA A 222 -15.61 10.32 -4.57
C ALA A 222 -14.70 9.55 -3.60
N LEU A 223 -14.58 8.22 -3.76
CA LEU A 223 -13.69 7.39 -2.95
C LEU A 223 -12.22 7.72 -3.18
N GLN A 224 -11.84 7.95 -4.44
CA GLN A 224 -10.48 8.30 -4.81
C GLN A 224 -10.05 9.64 -4.21
N LYS A 225 -10.96 10.62 -4.17
CA LYS A 225 -10.78 11.89 -3.46
C LYS A 225 -10.67 11.68 -1.95
N ALA A 226 -11.59 10.90 -1.36
CA ALA A 226 -11.60 10.62 0.08
C ALA A 226 -10.32 9.92 0.55
N LYS A 227 -9.75 9.01 -0.25
CA LYS A 227 -8.50 8.30 0.05
C LYS A 227 -7.32 9.24 0.35
N PHE A 228 -7.28 10.39 -0.32
CA PHE A 228 -6.22 11.40 -0.16
C PHE A 228 -6.66 12.61 0.68
N ASP A 229 -7.93 12.70 1.06
CA ASP A 229 -8.43 13.77 1.92
C ASP A 229 -7.99 13.56 3.36
N VAL A 230 -6.99 14.33 3.78
CA VAL A 230 -6.46 14.34 5.15
C VAL A 230 -6.90 15.58 5.93
N SER A 231 -7.86 16.36 5.42
CA SER A 231 -8.30 17.61 6.04
C SER A 231 -8.91 17.41 7.44
N GLY A 232 -9.56 16.28 7.67
CA GLY A 232 -10.11 15.89 8.97
C GLY A 232 -9.09 15.28 9.95
N LEU A 233 -7.83 15.11 9.56
CA LEU A 233 -6.82 14.45 10.40
C LEU A 233 -6.03 15.43 11.26
N THR A 234 -5.79 15.02 12.51
CA THR A 234 -4.75 15.62 13.36
C THR A 234 -3.37 15.40 12.77
N THR A 235 -2.36 16.15 13.23
CA THR A 235 -0.98 15.99 12.73
C THR A 235 -0.42 14.61 13.04
N ASP A 236 -0.69 14.08 14.24
CA ASP A 236 -0.32 12.71 14.62
C ASP A 236 -0.95 11.67 13.67
N GLN A 237 -2.24 11.81 13.35
CA GLN A 237 -2.93 10.91 12.43
C GLN A 237 -2.38 11.02 11.01
N MET A 238 -2.15 12.24 10.51
CA MET A 238 -1.58 12.46 9.19
C MET A 238 -0.21 11.80 9.03
N LEU A 239 0.63 11.90 10.07
CA LEU A 239 1.94 11.26 10.14
C LEU A 239 1.88 9.73 10.25
N ARG A 240 0.80 9.18 10.79
CA ARG A 240 0.59 7.72 10.88
C ARG A 240 0.00 7.11 9.63
N LYS A 241 -0.81 7.87 8.87
CA LYS A 241 -1.60 7.36 7.74
C LYS A 241 -0.74 6.57 6.76
N ASP A 242 0.46 7.09 6.45
CA ASP A 242 1.43 6.40 5.61
C ASP A 242 2.85 6.46 6.17
N LEU A 243 3.05 5.83 7.32
CA LEU A 243 4.32 5.78 8.05
C LEU A 243 5.14 4.54 7.68
N LYS A 244 6.46 4.72 7.54
CA LYS A 244 7.46 3.66 7.61
C LYS A 244 8.52 4.00 8.63
N THR A 245 9.09 2.98 9.24
CA THR A 245 10.12 3.10 10.27
C THR A 245 11.35 2.31 9.84
N LEU A 246 12.53 2.86 10.10
CA LEU A 246 13.82 2.20 9.92
C LEU A 246 14.61 2.33 11.21
N SER A 247 15.06 1.21 11.76
CA SER A 247 15.81 1.17 13.01
C SER A 247 17.26 0.77 12.76
N GLY A 248 18.18 1.66 13.16
CA GLY A 248 19.59 1.35 13.37
C GLY A 248 19.86 0.97 14.83
N LYS A 249 21.14 0.85 15.19
CA LYS A 249 21.58 0.63 16.57
C LYS A 249 21.42 1.87 17.44
N GLU A 250 21.70 3.05 16.88
CA GLU A 250 21.68 4.30 17.65
C GLU A 250 20.43 5.15 17.42
N ALA A 251 19.78 5.00 16.26
CA ALA A 251 18.66 5.85 15.86
C ALA A 251 17.56 5.07 15.13
N THR A 252 16.30 5.38 15.45
CA THR A 252 15.14 5.01 14.65
C THR A 252 14.63 6.22 13.90
N ILE A 253 14.50 6.12 12.57
CA ILE A 253 14.01 7.19 11.70
C ILE A 253 12.67 6.81 11.12
N ALA A 254 11.72 7.73 11.24
CA ALA A 254 10.40 7.62 10.62
C ALA A 254 10.37 8.32 9.26
N ILE A 255 9.63 7.77 8.30
CA ILE A 255 9.34 8.39 7.00
C ILE A 255 7.84 8.33 6.76
N SER A 256 7.18 9.48 6.78
CA SER A 256 5.75 9.63 6.52
C SER A 256 5.51 10.22 5.14
N ALA A 257 4.59 9.65 4.35
CA ALA A 257 4.01 10.37 3.23
C ALA A 257 2.83 11.24 3.70
N ILE A 258 2.73 12.45 3.16
CA ILE A 258 1.76 13.47 3.56
C ILE A 258 1.01 13.97 2.32
N TYR A 259 -0.31 13.96 2.37
CA TYR A 259 -1.20 14.25 1.23
C TYR A 259 -1.72 15.70 1.22
N VAL A 260 -0.91 16.63 1.71
CA VAL A 260 -1.11 18.08 1.59
C VAL A 260 0.20 18.72 1.11
N SER A 261 0.16 19.95 0.63
CA SER A 261 1.39 20.67 0.27
C SER A 261 2.31 20.84 1.49
N LEU A 262 3.62 20.92 1.25
CA LEU A 262 4.58 21.15 2.33
C LEU A 262 4.28 22.46 3.07
N GLN A 263 3.89 23.50 2.34
CA GLN A 263 3.50 24.77 2.95
C GLN A 263 2.31 24.60 3.90
N ALA A 264 1.26 23.89 3.48
CA ALA A 264 0.09 23.64 4.34
C ALA A 264 0.46 22.79 5.56
N PHE A 265 1.34 21.80 5.40
CA PHE A 265 1.86 21.00 6.51
C PHE A 265 2.68 21.83 7.50
N LEU A 266 3.66 22.60 7.01
CA LEU A 266 4.53 23.45 7.82
C LEU A 266 3.78 24.59 8.54
N SER A 267 2.63 25.01 8.00
CA SER A 267 1.80 26.07 8.58
C SER A 267 0.83 25.58 9.67
N ARG A 268 0.83 24.28 10.00
CA ARG A 268 -0.09 23.74 11.01
C ARG A 268 0.22 24.32 12.40
N PRO A 269 -0.80 24.73 13.19
CA PRO A 269 -0.59 25.29 14.51
C PRO A 269 0.15 24.31 15.43
N GLY A 270 1.22 24.78 16.08
CA GLY A 270 1.97 23.96 17.04
C GLY A 270 2.77 22.81 16.42
N LEU A 271 3.01 22.80 15.11
CA LEU A 271 3.64 21.70 14.39
C LEU A 271 4.91 21.17 15.06
N GLU A 272 5.87 22.04 15.41
CA GLU A 272 7.13 21.58 16.02
C GLU A 272 6.91 20.80 17.33
N GLN A 273 6.00 21.27 18.17
CA GLN A 273 5.64 20.59 19.42
C GLN A 273 4.93 19.26 19.16
N GLU A 274 4.09 19.19 18.13
CA GLU A 274 3.44 17.95 17.70
C GLU A 274 4.45 16.96 17.13
N LEU A 275 5.40 17.39 16.29
CA LEU A 275 6.50 16.56 15.77
C LEU A 275 7.38 16.04 16.91
N HIS A 276 7.76 16.91 17.85
CA HIS A 276 8.50 16.52 19.05
C HIS A 276 7.75 15.45 19.86
N THR A 277 6.46 15.67 20.11
CA THR A 277 5.63 14.74 20.86
C THR A 277 5.46 13.42 20.12
N PHE A 278 5.26 13.47 18.81
CA PHE A 278 5.12 12.31 17.93
C PHE A 278 6.38 11.44 17.96
N CYS A 279 7.55 12.06 17.76
CA CYS A 279 8.85 11.40 17.78
C CYS A 279 9.15 10.80 19.16
N ARG A 280 8.99 11.60 20.23
CA ARG A 280 9.26 11.16 21.62
C ARG A 280 8.40 9.98 22.03
N ARG A 281 7.09 9.98 21.70
CA ARG A 281 6.17 8.87 22.06
C ARG A 281 6.51 7.55 21.38
N ARG A 282 7.13 7.59 20.20
CA ARG A 282 7.43 6.41 19.38
C ARG A 282 8.93 6.07 19.32
N GLY A 283 9.76 6.80 20.06
CA GLY A 283 11.20 6.60 20.09
C GLY A 283 11.92 6.95 18.78
N PHE A 284 11.35 7.84 17.97
CA PHE A 284 11.98 8.27 16.72
C PHE A 284 12.99 9.39 16.99
N ALA A 285 14.23 9.17 16.55
CA ALA A 285 15.29 10.17 16.62
C ALA A 285 15.16 11.23 15.52
N ALA A 286 14.58 10.88 14.37
CA ALA A 286 14.24 11.82 13.31
C ALA A 286 12.97 11.39 12.57
N LEU A 287 12.35 12.34 11.86
CA LEU A 287 11.18 12.14 11.03
C LEU A 287 11.35 12.86 9.69
N LEU A 288 11.24 12.11 8.60
CA LEU A 288 11.04 12.64 7.27
C LEU A 288 9.55 12.75 6.97
N ALA A 289 9.06 13.95 6.70
CA ALA A 289 7.73 14.18 6.15
C ALA A 289 7.85 14.44 4.65
N MET A 290 7.43 13.49 3.82
CA MET A 290 7.43 13.60 2.36
C MET A 290 6.05 13.99 1.87
N THR A 291 5.89 15.17 1.29
CA THR A 291 4.60 15.60 0.76
C THR A 291 4.42 15.22 -0.71
N ILE A 292 3.22 14.84 -1.10
CA ILE A 292 2.81 14.73 -2.51
C ILE A 292 1.60 15.61 -2.78
N SER A 293 1.68 16.35 -3.87
CA SER A 293 0.56 17.07 -4.47
C SER A 293 0.58 16.85 -5.97
N PHE A 294 -0.50 17.20 -6.67
CA PHE A 294 -0.59 17.07 -8.12
C PHE A 294 -0.72 18.45 -8.73
N LYS A 295 0.16 18.77 -9.69
CA LYS A 295 0.08 19.99 -10.51
C LYS A 295 -0.93 19.78 -11.65
N GLU A 296 -1.03 20.78 -12.53
CA GLU A 296 -1.79 20.68 -13.78
C GLU A 296 -1.47 19.37 -14.53
N ARG A 297 -2.50 18.72 -15.09
CA ARG A 297 -2.42 17.43 -15.80
C ARG A 297 -1.98 16.23 -14.94
N ASN A 298 -2.24 16.25 -13.63
CA ASN A 298 -1.91 15.14 -12.70
C ASN A 298 -0.40 14.82 -12.59
N VAL A 299 0.47 15.78 -12.91
CA VAL A 299 1.92 15.61 -12.72
C VAL A 299 2.23 15.65 -11.22
N PRO A 300 2.86 14.61 -10.65
CA PRO A 300 3.19 14.59 -9.24
C PRO A 300 4.23 15.66 -8.92
N PHE A 301 4.03 16.35 -7.80
CA PHE A 301 4.98 17.29 -7.22
C PHE A 301 5.30 16.87 -5.80
N ARG A 302 6.59 16.65 -5.53
CA ARG A 302 7.10 16.18 -4.25
C ARG A 302 7.96 17.23 -3.57
N GLN A 303 7.87 17.23 -2.26
CA GLN A 303 8.69 18.04 -1.38
C GLN A 303 8.95 17.21 -0.12
N LEU A 304 9.95 17.56 0.66
CA LEU A 304 10.20 16.86 1.92
C LEU A 304 10.68 17.80 3.01
N ALA A 305 10.43 17.40 4.25
CA ALA A 305 10.97 18.03 5.44
C ALA A 305 11.64 16.99 6.34
N VAL A 306 12.77 17.34 6.93
CA VAL A 306 13.53 16.55 7.89
C VAL A 306 13.42 17.24 9.25
N TYR A 307 12.80 16.56 10.21
CA TYR A 307 12.70 17.00 11.61
C TYR A 307 13.57 16.10 12.50
N SER A 308 14.30 16.69 13.43
CA SER A 308 14.88 15.98 14.58
C SER A 308 15.06 16.93 15.76
N PRO A 309 14.86 16.47 17.01
CA PRO A 309 15.30 17.22 18.19
C PRO A 309 16.82 17.32 18.31
N HIS A 310 17.58 16.50 17.57
CA HIS A 310 19.05 16.49 17.56
C HIS A 310 19.58 17.16 16.28
N ALA A 311 20.15 18.35 16.43
CA ALA A 311 20.62 19.15 15.29
C ALA A 311 21.67 18.44 14.43
N GLU A 312 22.57 17.67 15.05
CA GLU A 312 23.59 16.88 14.35
C GLU A 312 22.97 15.78 13.48
N LEU A 313 21.99 15.05 14.02
CA LEU A 313 21.29 14.00 13.28
C LEU A 313 20.46 14.59 12.14
N GLN A 314 19.75 15.70 12.38
CA GLN A 314 19.01 16.40 11.32
C GLN A 314 19.95 16.77 10.16
N ALA A 315 21.09 17.42 10.47
CA ALA A 315 22.05 17.84 9.47
C ALA A 315 22.63 16.66 8.70
N ALA A 316 22.95 15.57 9.39
CA ALA A 316 23.49 14.35 8.79
C ALA A 316 22.50 13.65 7.86
N VAL A 317 21.24 13.49 8.29
CA VAL A 317 20.17 12.92 7.46
C VAL A 317 19.93 13.77 6.23
N SER A 318 19.83 15.09 6.40
CA SER A 318 19.70 16.04 5.29
C SER A 318 20.84 15.92 4.28
N GLN A 319 22.08 15.87 4.76
CA GLN A 319 23.25 15.73 3.90
C GLN A 319 23.26 14.39 3.14
N ALA A 320 22.82 13.30 3.77
CA ALA A 320 22.70 12.00 3.10
C ALA A 320 21.66 12.04 1.97
N LEU A 321 20.53 12.73 2.18
CA LEU A 321 19.50 12.92 1.15
C LEU A 321 19.99 13.81 0.00
N GLU A 322 20.68 14.91 0.31
CA GLU A 322 21.26 15.84 -0.68
C GLU A 322 22.33 15.15 -1.55
N ARG A 323 23.12 14.24 -0.99
CA ARG A 323 24.19 13.51 -1.69
C ARG A 323 23.74 12.22 -2.36
N SER A 324 22.49 11.81 -2.17
CA SER A 324 21.97 10.60 -2.79
C SER A 324 22.09 10.69 -4.32
N SER A 325 22.67 9.67 -4.95
CA SER A 325 22.80 9.58 -6.41
C SER A 325 21.98 8.43 -7.02
N ASP A 326 21.56 7.46 -6.19
CA ASP A 326 20.72 6.34 -6.60
C ASP A 326 19.56 6.10 -5.61
N PRO A 327 18.41 6.77 -5.82
CA PRO A 327 18.19 7.79 -6.83
C PRO A 327 18.73 9.15 -6.40
N SER A 328 19.12 9.97 -7.38
CA SER A 328 19.26 11.41 -7.17
C SER A 328 17.91 12.01 -6.82
N LEU A 329 17.82 12.73 -5.70
CA LEU A 329 16.58 13.38 -5.26
C LEU A 329 16.41 14.79 -5.82
N ASP A 330 17.50 15.40 -6.31
CA ASP A 330 17.55 16.78 -6.83
C ASP A 330 16.91 17.78 -5.85
N LEU A 331 17.46 17.85 -4.63
CA LEU A 331 16.90 18.65 -3.54
C LEU A 331 17.36 20.10 -3.61
N SER A 332 16.40 21.02 -3.56
CA SER A 332 16.68 22.45 -3.39
C SER A 332 16.11 22.97 -2.06
N PRO A 333 16.91 23.66 -1.23
CA PRO A 333 16.46 24.13 0.08
C PRO A 333 15.27 25.09 0.02
N ARG A 334 14.42 25.03 1.04
CA ARG A 334 13.29 25.95 1.26
C ARG A 334 13.32 26.55 2.65
N GLU A 335 12.60 27.66 2.79
CA GLU A 335 12.32 28.24 4.10
C GLU A 335 11.59 27.25 5.01
N SER A 336 11.99 27.26 6.27
CA SER A 336 11.46 26.42 7.32
C SER A 336 11.01 27.30 8.49
N PRO A 337 9.90 26.96 9.17
CA PRO A 337 9.42 27.73 10.32
C PRO A 337 10.32 27.57 11.57
N SER A 338 11.24 26.59 11.59
CA SER A 338 12.03 26.24 12.75
C SER A 338 13.41 25.69 12.36
N PRO A 339 14.49 25.99 13.12
CA PRO A 339 15.81 25.41 12.88
C PRO A 339 15.84 23.88 13.06
N ALA A 340 14.91 23.30 13.82
CA ALA A 340 14.78 21.85 13.97
C ALA A 340 14.26 21.15 12.72
N ILE A 341 13.75 21.91 11.74
CA ILE A 341 13.18 21.41 10.49
C ILE A 341 14.00 21.92 9.31
N ARG A 342 14.43 21.03 8.42
CA ARG A 342 14.96 21.40 7.09
C ARG A 342 13.95 21.02 6.03
N ALA A 343 13.63 21.94 5.13
CA ALA A 343 12.63 21.77 4.08
C ALA A 343 13.26 21.85 2.69
N TYR A 344 12.72 21.07 1.73
CA TYR A 344 13.25 20.98 0.38
C TYR A 344 12.14 20.85 -0.67
N ASP A 345 12.32 21.48 -1.82
CA ASP A 345 11.69 21.00 -3.06
C ASP A 345 12.46 19.78 -3.57
N GLN A 346 11.73 18.79 -4.09
CA GLN A 346 12.32 17.56 -4.62
C GLN A 346 12.13 17.54 -6.14
N GLY A 347 13.20 17.83 -6.88
CA GLY A 347 13.19 17.89 -8.35
C GLY A 347 12.89 16.53 -8.99
N ASN A 348 13.41 15.44 -8.41
CA ASN A 348 13.04 14.09 -8.82
C ASN A 348 11.67 13.69 -8.25
N ALA A 349 10.59 14.07 -8.92
CA ALA A 349 9.23 13.77 -8.50
C ALA A 349 8.85 12.27 -8.55
N VAL A 350 9.61 11.42 -9.26
CA VAL A 350 9.34 9.97 -9.30
C VAL A 350 9.91 9.23 -8.08
N ALA A 351 10.88 9.82 -7.37
CA ALA A 351 11.44 9.26 -6.15
C ALA A 351 10.47 9.35 -4.96
N SER A 352 9.57 8.38 -4.85
CA SER A 352 8.64 8.25 -3.71
C SER A 352 9.35 7.81 -2.42
N ARG A 353 8.60 7.70 -1.31
CA ARG A 353 9.08 7.09 -0.06
C ARG A 353 9.80 5.75 -0.29
N LYS A 354 9.31 4.90 -1.20
CA LYS A 354 9.94 3.61 -1.52
C LYS A 354 11.38 3.75 -2.04
N LYS A 355 11.66 4.87 -2.71
CA LYS A 355 12.99 5.20 -3.24
C LYS A 355 13.88 5.90 -2.20
N VAL A 356 13.28 6.63 -1.25
CA VAL A 356 14.00 7.27 -0.14
C VAL A 356 14.35 6.28 0.99
N LEU A 357 13.55 5.23 1.18
CA LEU A 357 13.81 4.20 2.21
C LEU A 357 15.23 3.61 2.14
N PRO A 358 15.71 3.12 0.98
CA PRO A 358 17.08 2.62 0.85
C PRO A 358 18.17 3.65 1.19
N VAL A 359 17.94 4.92 0.87
CA VAL A 359 18.88 6.02 1.16
C VAL A 359 19.03 6.19 2.68
N ILE A 360 17.91 6.20 3.42
CA ILE A 360 17.93 6.29 4.88
C ILE A 360 18.50 5.02 5.52
N GLN A 361 18.22 3.84 4.96
CA GLN A 361 18.79 2.58 5.43
C GLN A 361 20.32 2.54 5.28
N ALA A 362 20.84 3.03 4.15
CA ALA A 362 22.28 3.16 3.92
C ALA A 362 22.90 4.18 4.90
N PHE A 363 22.23 5.32 5.12
CA PHE A 363 22.64 6.32 6.12
C PHE A 363 22.76 5.70 7.52
N LEU A 364 21.71 5.02 8.01
CA LEU A 364 21.71 4.41 9.35
C LEU A 364 22.87 3.41 9.52
N SER A 365 23.18 2.65 8.47
CA SER A 365 24.31 1.71 8.49
C SER A 365 25.66 2.40 8.70
N VAL A 366 25.85 3.62 8.17
CA VAL A 366 27.06 4.43 8.36
C VAL A 366 27.06 5.12 9.73
N TRP A 367 25.91 5.67 10.11
CA TRP A 367 25.72 6.38 11.38
C TRP A 367 26.06 5.47 12.58
N ASP A 368 25.56 4.23 12.58
CA ASP A 368 25.82 3.23 13.62
C ASP A 368 27.30 2.81 13.79
N ARG A 369 28.18 3.20 12.84
CA ARG A 369 29.63 2.94 12.92
C ARG A 369 30.42 4.13 13.49
N GLY A 370 29.74 5.16 14.02
CA GLY A 370 30.37 6.38 14.53
C GLY A 370 30.89 7.31 13.42
N GLY A 371 30.41 7.13 12.19
CA GLY A 371 31.00 7.71 11.00
C GLY A 371 30.46 9.08 10.61
N LEU A 372 30.77 10.12 11.39
CA LEU A 372 30.89 11.51 10.92
C LEU A 372 31.98 12.29 11.69
N ALA A 373 33.02 11.60 12.17
CA ALA A 373 34.28 12.28 12.49
C ALA A 373 34.96 12.64 11.16
N GLY A 374 35.21 13.94 10.96
CA GLY A 374 35.55 14.55 9.68
C GLY A 374 36.63 13.83 8.86
N THR A 375 36.34 13.65 7.58
CA THR A 375 37.36 13.52 6.55
C THR A 375 37.02 14.50 5.44
N ASP A 376 37.72 15.65 5.44
CA ASP A 376 37.99 16.40 4.22
C ASP A 376 38.67 15.44 3.23
N MET A 377 37.94 15.00 2.22
CA MET A 377 38.56 14.41 1.04
C MET A 377 38.90 15.54 0.08
N GLN A 378 40.14 16.02 0.18
CA GLN A 378 40.78 16.73 -0.92
C GLN A 378 40.92 15.78 -2.12
N PRO A 379 40.72 16.24 -3.35
CA PRO A 379 40.95 15.41 -4.53
C PRO A 379 42.46 15.22 -4.71
N GLU A 380 42.91 13.96 -4.67
CA GLU A 380 44.27 13.60 -5.05
C GLU A 380 44.50 13.93 -6.53
N ALA A 381 45.30 14.97 -6.76
CA ALA A 381 45.93 15.24 -8.03
C ALA A 381 47.00 14.18 -8.29
N THR A 382 46.79 13.33 -9.30
CA THR A 382 47.85 12.46 -9.82
C THR A 382 48.76 13.27 -10.75
N ASP A 383 49.84 13.80 -10.20
CA ASP A 383 51.01 14.25 -10.96
C ASP A 383 51.99 13.08 -11.09
N ARG A 384 52.24 12.64 -12.33
CA ARG A 384 53.37 11.77 -12.68
C ARG A 384 54.04 12.36 -13.91
N ASP A 385 55.03 13.20 -13.64
CA ASP A 385 55.94 13.75 -14.63
C ASP A 385 57.23 12.91 -14.68
N ARG A 386 57.59 12.32 -15.85
CA ARG A 386 58.81 12.71 -16.62
C ARG A 386 59.26 11.74 -17.74
N LYS A 387 59.33 12.36 -18.94
CA LYS A 387 60.42 12.43 -19.95
C LYS A 387 60.88 11.18 -20.75
N MET A 388 60.79 11.26 -22.09
CA MET A 388 61.85 11.86 -22.95
C MET A 388 61.46 12.00 -24.44
N ARG A 389 61.66 13.23 -24.98
CA ARG A 389 62.18 13.70 -26.30
C ARG A 389 61.67 13.07 -27.62
N ALA A 390 61.12 13.90 -28.53
CA ALA A 390 61.85 14.68 -29.55
C ALA A 390 60.91 15.51 -30.47
N ASP A 391 61.36 16.73 -30.79
CA ASP A 391 60.86 17.79 -31.68
C ASP A 391 61.16 17.51 -33.20
N PRO A 392 60.88 18.42 -34.18
CA PRO A 392 59.80 19.43 -34.32
C PRO A 392 59.27 19.60 -35.79
N SER A 393 58.18 20.37 -35.96
CA SER A 393 57.85 21.33 -37.08
C SER A 393 56.32 21.48 -37.21
N GLY A 394 55.68 22.61 -37.53
CA GLY A 394 56.07 24.00 -37.77
C GLY A 394 54.81 24.84 -38.05
N ALA A 395 54.85 26.10 -37.61
CA ALA A 395 54.19 27.33 -38.11
C ALA A 395 52.65 27.46 -38.33
N ALA A 396 52.05 28.33 -37.50
CA ALA A 396 51.39 29.63 -37.82
C ALA A 396 50.07 29.76 -38.63
N GLY A 397 49.16 30.60 -38.09
CA GLY A 397 48.21 31.46 -38.85
C GLY A 397 46.72 31.26 -38.48
N ARG A 398 46.12 32.11 -37.62
CA ARG A 398 45.24 33.29 -37.92
C ARG A 398 43.85 32.97 -38.54
N ASP A 399 42.82 33.30 -37.76
CA ASP A 399 41.39 33.60 -38.06
C ASP A 399 41.14 34.62 -39.20
N PRO A 400 39.90 34.98 -39.64
CA PRO A 400 38.55 34.38 -39.46
C PRO A 400 37.64 34.42 -40.75
N GLU A 401 36.34 34.11 -40.56
CA GLU A 401 35.15 34.70 -41.22
C GLU A 401 34.41 34.03 -42.41
N LEU A 402 33.11 33.79 -42.15
CA LEU A 402 31.89 34.04 -42.96
C LEU A 402 31.57 33.20 -44.21
N GLY A 403 30.39 32.54 -44.15
CA GLY A 403 29.37 32.76 -45.18
C GLY A 403 28.57 31.56 -45.71
N ARG A 404 27.28 31.53 -45.33
CA ARG A 404 26.07 31.28 -46.17
C ARG A 404 25.76 29.87 -46.72
N ASP A 405 24.59 29.37 -46.30
CA ASP A 405 23.65 28.47 -47.02
C ASP A 405 23.17 29.08 -48.37
N PRO A 406 22.27 28.46 -49.21
CA PRO A 406 21.54 27.16 -49.13
C PRO A 406 21.43 26.37 -50.47
N LYS A 407 20.92 25.11 -50.43
CA LYS A 407 19.79 24.56 -51.26
C LYS A 407 19.82 23.03 -51.45
N ASP A 408 18.68 22.41 -51.11
CA ASP A 408 18.12 21.09 -51.49
C ASP A 408 18.08 20.80 -53.02
N PRO A 409 17.70 19.60 -53.57
CA PRO A 409 16.89 18.51 -52.98
C PRO A 409 17.19 17.01 -53.37
N ALA A 410 16.60 16.11 -52.56
CA ALA A 410 15.91 14.82 -52.86
C ALA A 410 16.60 13.64 -53.60
N LYS A 411 16.65 12.45 -52.94
CA LYS A 411 15.73 11.28 -53.14
C LYS A 411 16.20 9.97 -52.45
N SER A 412 15.27 9.34 -51.71
CA SER A 412 14.96 7.89 -51.53
C SER A 412 16.09 6.87 -51.31
N HIS A 413 16.11 5.99 -50.29
CA HIS A 413 15.17 4.87 -50.04
C HIS A 413 15.50 4.13 -48.71
N HIS A 414 14.44 3.56 -48.09
CA HIS A 414 14.37 2.34 -47.24
C HIS A 414 14.67 2.32 -45.72
N LEU A 415 13.55 2.32 -44.96
CA LEU A 415 13.07 1.31 -43.99
C LEU A 415 14.04 0.66 -42.97
N GLY A 416 13.75 0.88 -41.68
CA GLY A 416 14.10 -0.04 -40.59
C GLY A 416 14.12 0.59 -39.20
N ASP A 417 13.22 0.14 -38.33
CA ASP A 417 13.19 0.23 -36.85
C ASP A 417 12.88 1.57 -36.17
N ASP A 418 11.58 1.86 -36.03
CA ASP A 418 11.04 2.71 -34.96
C ASP A 418 10.87 1.87 -33.68
N LEU A 419 11.73 2.13 -32.69
CA LEU A 419 11.52 1.70 -31.31
C LEU A 419 10.50 2.67 -30.68
N VAL A 420 9.32 2.13 -30.37
CA VAL A 420 8.26 2.83 -29.64
C VAL A 420 8.69 2.89 -28.17
N ASP A 421 9.06 4.08 -27.70
CA ASP A 421 9.19 4.40 -26.26
C ASP A 421 7.77 4.38 -25.65
N ASP A 422 7.49 3.31 -24.88
CA ASP A 422 6.25 3.14 -24.12
C ASP A 422 6.41 3.81 -22.76
N ASP A 423 6.24 5.14 -22.72
CA ASP A 423 6.29 5.94 -21.49
C ASP A 423 4.85 6.29 -21.05
N ALA A 424 4.10 5.25 -20.71
CA ALA A 424 2.82 5.39 -20.01
C ALA A 424 3.08 5.49 -18.49
N PRO A 425 2.66 6.57 -17.81
CA PRO A 425 2.84 6.70 -16.37
C PRO A 425 2.00 5.64 -15.64
N LEU A 426 2.68 4.63 -15.08
CA LEU A 426 2.06 3.61 -14.25
C LEU A 426 1.32 4.25 -13.06
N PRO A 427 0.08 3.83 -12.76
CA PRO A 427 -0.64 4.34 -11.60
C PRO A 427 0.09 3.97 -10.30
N PRO A 428 -0.04 4.79 -9.23
CA PRO A 428 0.64 4.53 -7.97
C PRO A 428 0.24 3.16 -7.40
N THR A 429 1.24 2.43 -6.89
CA THR A 429 1.07 1.09 -6.32
C THR A 429 0.02 1.09 -5.20
N PRO A 430 -0.86 0.07 -5.10
CA PRO A 430 -1.76 -0.08 -3.95
C PRO A 430 -0.97 -0.13 -2.63
N MET A 431 -1.58 0.40 -1.59
CA MET A 431 -0.96 0.82 -0.34
C MET A 431 -1.35 -0.12 0.80
N ASN A 432 -0.80 -1.35 0.79
CA ASN A 432 -0.99 -2.28 1.90
C ASN A 432 0.29 -2.29 2.72
N SER A 433 0.29 -1.52 3.80
CA SER A 433 1.47 -1.37 4.65
C SER A 433 1.09 -1.04 6.09
N LEU A 434 0.40 -1.97 6.74
CA LEU A 434 0.42 -2.10 8.21
C LEU A 434 1.06 -3.42 8.69
N VAL A 435 1.74 -4.15 7.81
CA VAL A 435 2.48 -5.36 8.21
C VAL A 435 3.94 -5.00 8.46
N ASP A 436 4.40 -5.22 9.69
CA ASP A 436 5.75 -4.88 10.17
C ASP A 436 6.84 -5.90 9.76
N GLU A 437 6.49 -7.02 9.11
CA GLU A 437 7.48 -8.02 8.68
C GLU A 437 7.22 -8.49 7.24
N CYS A 438 8.19 -8.25 6.35
CA CYS A 438 8.16 -8.77 4.99
C CYS A 438 8.82 -10.16 4.97
N PRO A 439 8.20 -11.20 4.39
CA PRO A 439 8.83 -12.52 4.24
C PRO A 439 10.15 -12.51 3.45
N LEU A 440 10.49 -11.40 2.79
CA LEU A 440 11.72 -11.18 2.03
C LEU A 440 12.90 -10.62 2.87
N ASP A 441 12.73 -10.40 4.18
CA ASP A 441 13.80 -9.91 5.06
C ASP A 441 15.00 -10.89 5.17
N ARG A 442 14.86 -12.11 4.66
CA ARG A 442 15.95 -13.11 4.54
C ARG A 442 16.62 -13.16 3.16
N GLY A 443 16.32 -12.21 2.28
CA GLY A 443 16.79 -12.16 0.90
C GLY A 443 15.97 -13.05 -0.05
N LEU A 444 16.01 -12.74 -1.34
CA LEU A 444 15.38 -13.57 -2.38
C LEU A 444 15.98 -14.99 -2.34
N PRO A 445 15.16 -16.05 -2.44
CA PRO A 445 15.69 -17.39 -2.59
C PRO A 445 16.61 -17.42 -3.82
N LYS A 446 17.82 -17.97 -3.65
CA LYS A 446 18.81 -18.12 -4.73
C LYS A 446 18.27 -19.11 -5.76
N LEU A 447 17.51 -18.61 -6.73
CA LEU A 447 17.04 -19.37 -7.87
C LEU A 447 18.22 -19.52 -8.84
N SER A 448 18.82 -20.72 -8.90
CA SER A 448 19.79 -21.03 -9.96
C SER A 448 19.07 -21.29 -11.28
N ALA A 449 19.75 -21.05 -12.40
CA ALA A 449 19.21 -21.33 -13.72
C ALA A 449 18.83 -22.81 -13.88
N GLU A 450 19.53 -23.73 -13.20
CA GLU A 450 19.16 -25.15 -13.19
C GLU A 450 17.81 -25.40 -12.49
N ALA A 451 17.52 -24.71 -11.39
CA ALA A 451 16.26 -24.88 -10.65
C ALA A 451 15.03 -24.39 -11.44
N VAL A 452 15.21 -23.40 -12.31
CA VAL A 452 14.16 -22.91 -13.21
C VAL A 452 13.93 -23.92 -14.35
N PHE A 453 15.00 -24.47 -14.91
CA PHE A 453 14.92 -25.47 -15.99
C PHE A 453 14.27 -26.78 -15.52
N GLU A 454 14.56 -27.22 -14.30
CA GLU A 454 13.96 -28.43 -13.73
C GLU A 454 12.43 -28.27 -13.52
N ARG A 455 11.98 -27.07 -13.12
CA ARG A 455 10.56 -26.75 -12.97
C ARG A 455 9.81 -26.74 -14.30
N PHE A 456 10.41 -26.19 -15.36
CA PHE A 456 9.82 -26.20 -16.70
C PHE A 456 9.70 -27.63 -17.26
N ASN A 457 10.70 -28.48 -17.04
CA ASN A 457 10.64 -29.88 -17.45
C ASN A 457 9.55 -30.67 -16.71
N ARG A 458 9.33 -30.41 -15.41
CA ARG A 458 8.23 -31.04 -14.66
C ARG A 458 6.84 -30.62 -15.17
N ILE A 459 6.68 -29.37 -15.60
CA ILE A 459 5.43 -28.87 -16.18
C ILE A 459 5.16 -29.50 -17.55
N ALA A 460 6.21 -29.72 -18.36
CA ALA A 460 6.09 -30.39 -19.65
C ALA A 460 5.68 -31.88 -19.52
N VAL A 461 6.23 -32.59 -18.52
CA VAL A 461 5.90 -34.00 -18.26
C VAL A 461 4.48 -34.19 -17.72
N VAL A 462 3.98 -33.25 -16.91
CA VAL A 462 2.59 -33.30 -16.42
C VAL A 462 1.59 -33.08 -17.55
N ARG A 463 1.88 -32.20 -18.52
CA ARG A 463 1.01 -31.96 -19.68
C ARG A 463 0.95 -33.12 -20.67
N SER A 464 2.03 -33.90 -20.83
CA SER A 464 2.02 -35.09 -21.70
C SER A 464 1.25 -36.28 -21.10
N SER A 465 1.04 -36.31 -19.78
CA SER A 465 0.33 -37.42 -19.10
C SER A 465 -1.20 -37.29 -19.08
N THR A 466 -1.75 -36.17 -19.56
CA THR A 466 -3.20 -35.87 -19.54
C THR A 466 -3.91 -36.05 -20.89
N GLU A 467 -3.23 -36.52 -21.95
CA GLU A 467 -3.81 -36.67 -23.30
C GLU A 467 -4.00 -38.12 -23.79
N GLU A 468 -3.94 -39.15 -22.95
CA GLU A 468 -4.36 -40.50 -23.36
C GLU A 468 -5.80 -40.81 -22.90
N SER A 469 -6.73 -40.72 -23.87
CA SER A 469 -8.14 -41.14 -23.75
C SER A 469 -8.29 -42.66 -23.69
N PRO A 470 -9.30 -43.22 -22.98
CA PRO A 470 -9.57 -44.66 -23.03
C PRO A 470 -10.40 -45.02 -24.26
N GLU A 471 -9.86 -45.93 -25.09
CA GLU A 471 -10.55 -46.57 -26.20
C GLU A 471 -11.66 -47.52 -25.75
N LYS A 472 -12.67 -47.61 -26.61
CA LYS A 472 -13.83 -48.52 -26.56
C LYS A 472 -13.43 -49.99 -26.40
N LYS A 473 -14.11 -50.70 -25.49
CA LYS A 473 -14.68 -52.03 -25.74
C LYS A 473 -15.87 -52.30 -24.83
#